data_AF-A0A3B8QUX8-F1
#
_entry.id   AF-A0A3B8QUX8-F1
#
_cell.length_a   1.000
_cell.length_b   1.000
_cell.length_c   1.000
_cell.angle_alpha   90.00
_cell.angle_beta   90.00
_cell.angle_gamma   90.00
#
_symmetry.space_group_name_H-M   'P 1'
#
loop_
_entity.id
_entity.type
_entity.pdbx_description
1 polymer ?
#
loop_
_entity_poly.entity_id
_entity_poly.type
_entity_poly.pdbx_seq_one_letter_code
_entity_poly.pdbx_strand_id
1 'polypeptide(L)'
;MRILLVMTLLALISSCSYRSDNISDKGEWVSVPVDSFAEGYNNIGGQIYWGYIVGMDFTEEDNVGADVETFRVCKGSEYAKDKYHVYYPQVVICYDGIKEDKDTGEYEGVGGEVAEKIIFRGAKPSQFKYLGNGYAVSGNKMFHNGEVIEWNDSIVNPN
;
A
#
# COMPACT_ATOMS: atom_id res chain seq x y z
N MET A 1 41.00 -35.64 -35.93
CA MET A 1 40.64 -34.36 -36.56
C MET A 1 39.40 -33.82 -35.85
N ARG A 2 39.54 -32.65 -35.16
CA ARG A 2 38.51 -31.80 -34.52
C ARG A 2 37.76 -32.43 -33.33
N ILE A 3 38.16 -32.22 -32.06
CA ILE A 3 38.02 -31.00 -31.23
C ILE A 3 36.67 -30.29 -31.48
N LEU A 4 35.75 -30.37 -30.51
CA LEU A 4 35.29 -29.18 -29.79
C LEU A 4 34.69 -29.55 -28.43
N LEU A 5 35.28 -28.96 -27.39
CA LEU A 5 34.72 -28.86 -26.05
C LEU A 5 33.30 -28.30 -26.11
N VAL A 6 32.35 -28.93 -25.40
CA VAL A 6 31.15 -28.24 -24.91
C VAL A 6 31.23 -28.25 -23.39
N MET A 7 32.25 -27.57 -22.89
CA MET A 7 32.25 -27.01 -21.54
C MET A 7 31.65 -25.60 -21.64
N THR A 8 30.98 -25.19 -20.56
CA THR A 8 30.52 -23.82 -20.27
C THR A 8 29.36 -23.29 -21.12
N LEU A 9 28.13 -23.45 -20.61
CA LEU A 9 27.26 -22.31 -20.28
C LEU A 9 26.09 -22.76 -19.38
N LEU A 10 26.40 -23.29 -18.19
CA LEU A 10 25.48 -23.12 -17.07
C LEU A 10 25.50 -21.63 -16.76
N ALA A 11 24.61 -20.90 -17.43
CA ALA A 11 24.36 -19.51 -17.16
C ALA A 11 24.19 -19.38 -15.65
N LEU A 12 25.11 -18.65 -15.03
CA LEU A 12 24.97 -18.15 -13.69
C LEU A 12 23.66 -17.38 -13.69
N ILE A 13 22.58 -18.03 -13.26
CA ILE A 13 21.44 -17.35 -12.65
C ILE A 13 22.03 -16.85 -11.34
N SER A 14 22.85 -15.80 -11.41
CA SER A 14 23.06 -14.92 -10.27
C SER A 14 21.67 -14.36 -10.03
N SER A 15 20.90 -15.02 -9.16
CA SER A 15 19.67 -14.45 -8.64
C SER A 15 20.10 -13.08 -8.12
N CYS A 16 19.67 -12.02 -8.80
CA CYS A 16 19.87 -10.68 -8.28
C CYS A 16 19.19 -10.68 -6.92
N SER A 17 19.99 -10.70 -5.85
CA SER A 17 19.48 -10.52 -4.52
C SER A 17 19.22 -9.03 -4.35
N TYR A 18 18.04 -8.71 -3.87
CA TYR A 18 17.70 -7.38 -3.45
C TYR A 18 18.03 -7.22 -1.98
N ARG A 19 18.32 -5.99 -1.57
CA ARG A 19 18.62 -5.69 -0.16
C ARG A 19 17.46 -6.09 0.77
N SER A 20 16.21 -5.96 0.31
CA SER A 20 15.02 -6.39 1.04
C SER A 20 14.89 -7.89 1.26
N ASP A 21 15.58 -8.72 0.48
CA ASP A 21 15.36 -10.18 0.50
C ASP A 21 15.77 -10.81 1.83
N ASN A 22 16.72 -10.21 2.54
CA ASN A 22 17.22 -10.67 3.84
C ASN A 22 16.63 -9.90 5.03
N ILE A 23 15.55 -9.13 4.81
CA ILE A 23 14.93 -8.30 5.84
C ILE A 23 13.61 -8.94 6.29
N SER A 24 13.47 -9.09 7.60
CA SER A 24 12.23 -9.59 8.20
C SER A 24 11.12 -8.55 8.05
N ASP A 25 9.95 -9.00 7.61
CA ASP A 25 8.73 -8.20 7.71
C ASP A 25 8.31 -8.14 9.18
N LYS A 26 8.16 -6.92 9.72
CA LYS A 26 7.66 -6.67 11.08
C LYS A 26 6.18 -6.28 11.09
N GLY A 27 5.55 -6.16 9.92
CA GLY A 27 4.14 -5.82 9.81
C GLY A 27 3.21 -6.94 10.26
N GLU A 28 2.17 -6.57 11.02
CA GLU A 28 1.00 -7.42 11.22
C GLU A 28 -0.02 -7.09 10.14
N TRP A 29 -0.17 -8.00 9.18
CA TRP A 29 -1.00 -7.80 7.98
C TRP A 29 -2.37 -8.46 8.16
N VAL A 30 -3.44 -7.67 8.19
CA VAL A 30 -4.82 -8.13 8.44
C VAL A 30 -5.72 -7.84 7.24
N SER A 31 -6.73 -8.68 7.04
CA SER A 31 -7.79 -8.43 6.06
C SER A 31 -8.73 -7.33 6.56
N VAL A 32 -9.39 -6.65 5.63
CA VAL A 32 -10.54 -5.79 5.91
C VAL A 32 -11.80 -6.57 5.49
N PRO A 33 -12.58 -7.14 6.43
CA PRO A 33 -13.80 -7.86 6.09
C PRO A 33 -14.78 -6.97 5.34
N VAL A 34 -15.66 -7.57 4.53
CA VAL A 34 -16.74 -6.85 3.85
C VAL A 34 -17.58 -6.10 4.89
N ASP A 35 -17.93 -4.86 4.56
CA ASP A 35 -18.68 -3.91 5.38
C ASP A 35 -17.99 -3.58 6.72
N SER A 36 -16.67 -3.44 6.66
CA SER A 36 -15.82 -3.11 7.80
C SER A 36 -14.71 -2.12 7.42
N PHE A 37 -13.96 -1.69 8.43
CA PHE A 37 -12.88 -0.72 8.32
C PHE A 37 -11.65 -1.17 9.09
N ALA A 38 -10.46 -0.89 8.55
CA ALA A 38 -9.20 -1.01 9.28
C ALA A 38 -8.13 -0.09 8.69
N GLU A 39 -7.38 0.59 9.57
CA GLU A 39 -6.17 1.35 9.22
C GLU A 39 -6.37 2.39 8.08
N GLY A 40 -7.52 3.07 8.07
CA GLY A 40 -7.85 4.05 7.04
C GLY A 40 -8.54 3.46 5.80
N TYR A 41 -8.65 2.13 5.69
CA TYR A 41 -9.29 1.47 4.55
C TYR A 41 -10.69 0.97 4.90
N ASN A 42 -11.65 1.26 4.03
CA ASN A 42 -13.03 0.78 4.12
C ASN A 42 -13.24 -0.32 3.08
N ASN A 43 -13.88 -1.41 3.47
CA ASN A 43 -14.38 -2.41 2.53
C ASN A 43 -15.90 -2.31 2.48
N ILE A 44 -16.45 -1.75 1.41
CA ILE A 44 -17.89 -1.50 1.26
C ILE A 44 -18.37 -2.37 0.11
N GLY A 45 -19.21 -3.36 0.41
CA GLY A 45 -19.73 -4.27 -0.61
C GLY A 45 -18.66 -5.03 -1.40
N GLY A 46 -17.48 -5.28 -0.81
CA GLY A 46 -16.35 -5.96 -1.48
C GLY A 46 -15.42 -5.05 -2.27
N GLN A 47 -15.61 -3.73 -2.20
CA GLN A 47 -14.76 -2.73 -2.83
C GLN A 47 -13.96 -1.97 -1.79
N ILE A 48 -12.67 -1.73 -2.07
CA ILE A 48 -11.75 -1.09 -1.14
C ILE A 48 -11.66 0.41 -1.43
N TYR A 49 -11.84 1.21 -0.39
CA TYR A 49 -11.70 2.65 -0.39
C TYR A 49 -10.70 3.05 0.69
N TRP A 50 -10.08 4.23 0.57
CA TRP A 50 -9.24 4.80 1.61
C TRP A 50 -9.77 6.17 2.04
N GLY A 51 -9.70 6.44 3.33
CA GLY A 51 -10.10 7.69 3.94
C GLY A 51 -11.43 7.59 4.67
N TYR A 52 -12.12 8.71 4.84
CA TYR A 52 -13.42 8.78 5.50
C TYR A 52 -14.25 9.89 4.85
N ILE A 53 -15.57 9.71 4.84
CA ILE A 53 -16.51 10.67 4.26
C ILE A 53 -17.70 10.81 5.22
N VAL A 54 -18.22 12.03 5.37
CA VAL A 54 -19.36 12.39 6.21
C VAL A 54 -20.39 13.15 5.38
N GLY A 55 -21.67 12.78 5.51
CA GLY A 55 -22.78 13.43 4.80
C GLY A 55 -22.82 13.17 3.28
N MET A 56 -21.96 12.27 2.79
CA MET A 56 -21.88 11.77 1.42
C MET A 56 -21.35 10.32 1.43
N ASP A 57 -21.37 9.68 0.27
CA ASP A 57 -20.87 8.32 0.06
C ASP A 57 -19.59 8.33 -0.79
N PHE A 58 -18.76 7.29 -0.63
CA PHE A 58 -17.71 6.99 -1.60
C PHE A 58 -18.34 6.71 -2.97
N THR A 59 -17.70 7.18 -4.02
CA THR A 59 -18.10 6.95 -5.41
C THR A 59 -17.25 5.85 -6.04
N GLU A 60 -17.63 5.35 -7.23
CA GLU A 60 -16.79 4.39 -7.96
C GLU A 60 -15.39 4.94 -8.29
N GLU A 61 -15.25 6.26 -8.44
CA GLU A 61 -13.96 6.91 -8.73
C GLU A 61 -13.01 6.88 -7.52
N ASP A 62 -13.55 6.79 -6.30
CA ASP A 62 -12.77 6.69 -5.06
C ASP A 62 -12.27 5.25 -4.79
N ASN A 63 -12.73 4.27 -5.58
CA ASN A 63 -12.33 2.88 -5.41
C ASN A 63 -10.83 2.71 -5.72
N VAL A 64 -10.11 2.12 -4.76
CA VAL A 64 -8.66 1.87 -4.83
C VAL A 64 -8.30 0.87 -5.94
N GLY A 65 -9.25 0.05 -6.38
CA GLY A 65 -9.05 -0.99 -7.39
C GLY A 65 -8.25 -2.19 -6.87
N ALA A 66 -8.31 -2.45 -5.57
CA ALA A 66 -7.54 -3.50 -4.93
C ALA A 66 -8.11 -4.91 -5.21
N ASP A 67 -7.22 -5.90 -5.27
CA ASP A 67 -7.60 -7.31 -5.29
C ASP A 67 -8.05 -7.74 -3.88
N VAL A 68 -9.34 -7.58 -3.60
CA VAL A 68 -9.94 -7.74 -2.26
C VAL A 68 -9.59 -9.07 -1.59
N GLU A 69 -9.46 -10.16 -2.35
CA GLU A 69 -9.11 -11.49 -1.83
C GLU A 69 -7.73 -11.50 -1.15
N THR A 70 -6.75 -10.82 -1.75
CA THR A 70 -5.37 -10.76 -1.26
C THR A 70 -5.02 -9.45 -0.56
N PHE A 71 -5.93 -8.49 -0.54
CA PHE A 71 -5.72 -7.19 0.08
C PHE A 71 -5.56 -7.30 1.60
N ARG A 72 -4.48 -6.74 2.13
CA ARG A 72 -4.16 -6.70 3.56
C ARG A 72 -3.63 -5.32 3.94
N VAL A 73 -4.06 -4.83 5.10
CA VAL A 73 -3.56 -3.59 5.72
C VAL A 73 -2.56 -3.93 6.81
N CYS A 74 -1.52 -3.10 6.98
CA CYS A 74 -0.54 -3.28 8.05
C CYS A 74 -0.97 -2.48 9.27
N LYS A 75 -1.22 -3.15 10.40
CA LYS A 75 -1.69 -2.52 11.63
C LYS A 75 -0.77 -1.42 12.12
N GLY A 76 -1.37 -0.33 12.60
CA GLY A 76 -0.65 0.85 13.10
C GLY A 76 0.12 1.61 12.01
N SER A 77 -0.32 1.51 10.75
CA SER A 77 0.27 2.22 9.60
C SER A 77 -0.74 2.38 8.48
N GLU A 78 -0.49 3.29 7.55
CA GLU A 78 -1.34 3.48 6.36
C GLU A 78 -0.95 2.57 5.18
N TYR A 79 0.09 1.72 5.35
CA TYR A 79 0.49 0.79 4.30
C TYR A 79 -0.52 -0.34 4.16
N ALA A 80 -0.89 -0.63 2.91
CA ALA A 80 -1.58 -1.85 2.55
C ALA A 80 -0.91 -2.51 1.33
N LYS A 81 -1.24 -3.77 1.07
CA LYS A 81 -0.79 -4.47 -0.14
C LYS A 81 -1.78 -5.55 -0.55
N ASP A 82 -1.81 -5.83 -1.84
CA ASP A 82 -2.38 -7.04 -2.40
C ASP A 82 -1.32 -7.78 -3.24
N LYS A 83 -1.71 -8.78 -4.03
CA LYS A 83 -0.75 -9.52 -4.87
C LYS A 83 -0.13 -8.68 -6.00
N TYR A 84 -0.70 -7.53 -6.36
CA TYR A 84 -0.29 -6.69 -7.49
C TYR A 84 0.35 -5.37 -7.07
N HIS A 85 -0.17 -4.71 -6.03
CA HIS A 85 0.22 -3.36 -5.63
C HIS A 85 0.48 -3.23 -4.14
N VAL A 86 1.32 -2.25 -3.81
CA VAL A 86 1.45 -1.68 -2.47
C VAL A 86 0.71 -0.35 -2.48
N TYR A 87 0.04 -0.05 -1.39
CA TYR A 87 -0.82 1.11 -1.23
C TYR A 87 -0.30 1.98 -0.09
N TYR A 88 -0.31 3.29 -0.31
CA TYR A 88 -0.05 4.32 0.69
C TYR A 88 -0.67 5.63 0.19
N PRO A 89 -1.44 6.37 0.99
CA PRO A 89 -2.05 7.64 0.59
C PRO A 89 -0.97 8.72 0.36
N GLN A 90 -0.55 8.92 -0.90
CA GLN A 90 0.53 9.86 -1.24
C GLN A 90 0.01 11.29 -1.47
N VAL A 91 -1.21 11.41 -1.97
CA VAL A 91 -1.90 12.69 -2.18
C VAL A 91 -3.31 12.51 -1.66
N VAL A 92 -3.66 13.29 -0.64
CA VAL A 92 -4.95 13.28 0.03
C VAL A 92 -5.70 14.55 -0.34
N ILE A 93 -6.96 14.39 -0.74
CA ILE A 93 -7.89 15.48 -1.01
C ILE A 93 -8.84 15.58 0.17
N CYS A 94 -8.97 16.78 0.73
CA CYS A 94 -9.90 17.08 1.80
C CYS A 94 -11.13 17.80 1.23
N TYR A 95 -12.31 17.36 1.63
CA TYR A 95 -13.59 18.01 1.36
C TYR A 95 -14.12 18.63 2.65
N ASP A 96 -14.64 19.84 2.54
CA ASP A 96 -15.37 20.52 3.60
C ASP A 96 -16.46 21.39 2.96
N GLY A 97 -17.68 21.25 3.43
CA GLY A 97 -18.83 21.91 2.83
C GLY A 97 -20.12 21.70 3.59
N ILE A 98 -21.20 22.18 2.98
CA ILE A 98 -22.55 22.05 3.51
C ILE A 98 -23.47 21.61 2.37
N LYS A 99 -24.38 20.69 2.65
CA LYS A 99 -25.41 20.21 1.71
C LYS A 99 -26.79 20.46 2.31
N GLU A 100 -27.72 20.90 1.46
CA GLU A 100 -29.13 21.02 1.83
C GLU A 100 -29.81 19.65 1.64
N ASP A 101 -30.50 19.19 2.69
CA ASP A 101 -31.46 18.09 2.61
C ASP A 101 -32.69 18.58 1.83
N LYS A 102 -32.99 17.92 0.72
CA LYS A 102 -34.07 18.35 -0.19
C LYS A 102 -35.47 18.09 0.36
N ASP A 103 -35.62 17.20 1.34
CA ASP A 103 -36.89 16.82 1.93
C ASP A 103 -37.22 17.71 3.14
N THR A 104 -36.22 18.11 3.93
CA THR A 104 -36.40 18.95 5.13
C THR A 104 -36.04 20.42 4.92
N GLY A 105 -35.20 20.73 3.94
CA GLY A 105 -34.60 22.06 3.75
C GLY A 105 -33.51 22.40 4.78
N GLU A 106 -33.10 21.43 5.60
CA GLU A 106 -32.04 21.62 6.58
C GLU A 106 -30.65 21.52 5.94
N TYR A 107 -29.67 22.19 6.53
CA TYR A 107 -28.29 22.22 6.05
C TYR A 107 -27.43 21.32 6.93
N GLU A 108 -26.75 20.36 6.32
CA GLU A 108 -25.85 19.43 7.00
C GLU A 108 -24.41 19.63 6.54
N GLY A 109 -23.47 19.50 7.48
CA GLY A 109 -22.05 19.51 7.17
C GLY A 109 -21.67 18.27 6.37
N VAL A 110 -20.94 18.47 5.26
CA VAL A 110 -20.33 17.40 4.48
C VAL A 110 -18.82 17.57 4.50
N GLY A 111 -18.09 16.47 4.47
CA GLY A 111 -16.65 16.54 4.41
C GLY A 111 -16.00 15.18 4.44
N GLY A 112 -14.66 15.16 4.40
CA GLY A 112 -13.91 13.92 4.42
C GLY A 112 -12.55 14.04 3.75
N GLU A 113 -11.89 12.91 3.67
CA GLU A 113 -10.59 12.75 3.03
C GLU A 113 -10.61 11.52 2.14
N VAL A 114 -10.07 11.66 0.92
CA VAL A 114 -9.85 10.54 -0.01
C VAL A 114 -8.44 10.62 -0.59
N ALA A 115 -7.88 9.49 -1.02
CA ALA A 115 -6.58 9.48 -1.65
C ALA A 115 -6.72 9.62 -3.17
N GLU A 116 -6.22 10.72 -3.74
CA GLU A 116 -6.09 10.88 -5.19
C GLU A 116 -5.00 9.96 -5.76
N LYS A 117 -3.93 9.74 -4.98
CA LYS A 117 -2.81 8.88 -5.39
C LYS A 117 -2.45 7.90 -4.29
N ILE A 118 -2.89 6.65 -4.45
CA ILE A 118 -2.70 5.61 -3.43
C ILE A 118 -1.79 4.44 -3.87
N ILE A 119 -1.70 4.13 -5.16
CA ILE A 119 -0.80 3.07 -5.63
C ILE A 119 0.64 3.55 -5.46
N PHE A 120 1.36 2.90 -4.55
CA PHE A 120 2.71 3.27 -4.17
C PHE A 120 3.74 2.74 -5.19
N ARG A 121 3.89 3.51 -6.27
CA ARG A 121 4.77 3.14 -7.38
C ARG A 121 6.22 2.99 -6.92
N GLY A 122 6.85 1.89 -7.33
CA GLY A 122 8.26 1.60 -7.03
C GLY A 122 8.46 0.62 -5.87
N ALA A 123 7.39 0.20 -5.20
CA ALA A 123 7.36 -0.96 -4.34
C ALA A 123 6.73 -2.17 -5.06
N LYS A 124 7.30 -3.36 -4.86
CA LYS A 124 6.73 -4.63 -5.32
C LYS A 124 6.17 -5.39 -4.12
N PRO A 125 4.92 -5.86 -4.14
CA PRO A 125 4.30 -6.50 -2.97
C PRO A 125 5.07 -7.70 -2.44
N SER A 126 5.59 -8.54 -3.34
CA SER A 126 6.37 -9.74 -3.00
C SER A 126 7.67 -9.43 -2.25
N GLN A 127 8.17 -8.20 -2.38
CA GLN A 127 9.41 -7.74 -1.76
C GLN A 127 9.17 -6.70 -0.66
N PHE A 128 7.92 -6.28 -0.45
CA PHE A 128 7.59 -5.22 0.49
C PHE A 128 7.61 -5.75 1.92
N LYS A 129 8.42 -5.12 2.77
CA LYS A 129 8.56 -5.42 4.20
C LYS A 129 8.32 -4.14 4.99
N TYR A 130 7.42 -4.20 5.97
CA TYR A 130 7.26 -3.11 6.92
C TYR A 130 8.24 -3.29 8.08
N LEU A 131 8.86 -2.20 8.53
CA LEU A 131 9.88 -2.21 9.58
C LEU A 131 9.41 -1.59 10.90
N GLY A 132 8.21 -1.00 10.93
CA GLY A 132 7.69 -0.24 12.06
C GLY A 132 7.90 1.27 11.90
N ASN A 133 7.11 2.06 12.63
CA ASN A 133 7.20 3.53 12.67
C ASN A 133 7.25 4.19 11.30
N GLY A 134 6.44 3.72 10.35
CA GLY A 134 6.39 4.29 9.00
C GLY A 134 7.49 3.84 8.04
N TYR A 135 8.51 3.12 8.53
CA TYR A 135 9.60 2.62 7.69
C TYR A 135 9.22 1.34 6.96
N ALA A 136 9.65 1.25 5.71
CA ALA A 136 9.48 0.06 4.88
C ALA A 136 10.63 -0.10 3.88
N VAL A 137 10.73 -1.29 3.27
CA VAL A 137 11.69 -1.58 2.20
C VAL A 137 11.02 -2.40 1.10
N SER A 138 11.53 -2.26 -0.13
CA SER A 138 11.14 -3.10 -1.27
C SER A 138 12.24 -3.10 -2.32
N GLY A 139 12.77 -4.27 -2.64
CA GLY A 139 13.91 -4.38 -3.52
C GLY A 139 15.15 -3.71 -2.91
N ASN A 140 15.68 -2.71 -3.62
CA ASN A 140 16.84 -1.92 -3.17
C ASN A 140 16.45 -0.54 -2.62
N LYS A 141 15.15 -0.31 -2.37
CA LYS A 141 14.62 0.97 -1.89
C LYS A 141 14.20 0.88 -0.43
N MET A 142 14.38 2.00 0.27
CA MET A 142 13.86 2.24 1.59
C MET A 142 12.82 3.36 1.50
N PHE A 143 11.82 3.29 2.37
CA PHE A 143 10.73 4.23 2.42
C PHE A 143 10.45 4.66 3.86
N HIS A 144 9.93 5.87 4.01
CA HIS A 144 9.36 6.37 5.25
C HIS A 144 8.09 7.15 4.91
N ASN A 145 6.95 6.73 5.47
CA ASN A 145 5.63 7.34 5.23
C ASN A 145 5.32 7.62 3.75
N GLY A 146 5.51 6.60 2.89
CA GLY A 146 5.20 6.73 1.46
C GLY A 146 6.21 7.52 0.63
N GLU A 147 7.34 7.93 1.21
CA GLU A 147 8.42 8.60 0.50
C GLU A 147 9.65 7.71 0.36
N VAL A 148 10.38 7.82 -0.76
CA VAL A 148 11.66 7.14 -0.94
C VAL A 148 12.73 7.89 -0.16
N ILE A 149 13.48 7.17 0.67
CA ILE A 149 14.61 7.74 1.42
C ILE A 149 15.90 7.01 1.08
N GLU A 150 17.03 7.65 1.40
CA GLU A 150 18.33 7.01 1.35
C GLU A 150 18.36 5.82 2.32
N TRP A 151 19.00 4.74 1.87
CA TRP A 151 19.03 3.53 2.66
C TRP A 151 19.93 3.68 3.89
N ASN A 152 19.41 3.31 5.05
CA ASN A 152 20.15 3.32 6.31
C ASN A 152 20.09 1.95 7.01
N ASP A 153 21.23 1.26 7.10
CA ASP A 153 21.31 -0.08 7.70
C ASP A 153 20.95 -0.09 9.20
N SER A 154 21.10 1.03 9.91
CA SER A 154 20.72 1.15 11.34
C SER A 154 19.21 1.11 11.55
N ILE A 155 18.40 1.39 10.53
CA ILE A 155 16.93 1.28 10.59
C ILE A 155 16.50 -0.18 10.41
N VAL A 156 17.19 -0.90 9.54
CA VAL A 156 16.93 -2.32 9.25
C VAL A 156 17.36 -3.21 10.42
N ASN A 157 18.52 -2.90 11.01
CA ASN A 157 19.12 -3.61 12.12
C ASN A 157 19.28 -2.67 13.32
N PRO A 158 18.18 -2.28 13.99
CA PRO A 158 18.29 -1.50 15.22
C PRO A 158 18.97 -2.39 16.27
N ASN A 159 20.10 -1.91 16.80
CA ASN A 159 20.83 -2.56 17.89
C ASN A 159 19.95 -2.78 19.13
#